data_AF-A0AB37AVF1-F1
#
_entry.id   AF-A0AB37AVF1-F1
#
_cell.length_a   1.000
_cell.length_b   1.000
_cell.length_c   1.000
_cell.angle_alpha   90.00
_cell.angle_beta   90.00
_cell.angle_gamma   90.00
#
_symmetry.space_group_name_H-M   'P 1'
#
loop_
_entity.id
_entity.type
_entity.pdbx_description
1 polymer ?
#
loop_
_entity_poly.entity_id
_entity_poly.type
_entity_poly.pdbx_seq_one_letter_code
_entity_poly.pdbx_strand_id
1 'polypeptide(L)'
;MTAEEFQKMLSPMVAQAINDSVATHFAPLRAEIEALKAAKALNDSESDKETGDEKKENDSFEAPVKTADESASAPVDPLTAAPVTNDTPTNPETDEAQETAQNNEIAELKAKIAALEAAQAAQAAPAPALSDEEEAAIADAYTHADSIYQLHGMRAPKHMERESLIAYRRRLAKGLQKFSPAQKAVKLSEINDSALLSLAEREIYADAANAANSREIRRPVRVVEKNVNGVRMQQLEGVTAKEWMSDFMAPGFSARLARPQ
;
A
#
# COMPACT_ATOMS: atom_id res chain seq x y z
N MET A 1 56.49 11.54 -20.57
CA MET A 1 55.14 12.10 -20.35
C MET A 1 54.94 12.28 -18.87
N THR A 2 54.98 13.53 -18.41
CA THR A 2 54.70 13.87 -17.01
C THR A 2 53.17 13.93 -16.79
N ALA A 3 52.70 13.75 -15.56
CA ALA A 3 51.26 13.75 -15.26
C ALA A 3 50.57 15.06 -15.70
N GLU A 4 51.29 16.18 -15.70
CA GLU A 4 50.81 17.47 -16.18
C GLU A 4 50.57 17.52 -17.69
N GLU A 5 51.38 16.82 -18.50
CA GLU A 5 51.19 16.72 -19.95
C GLU A 5 49.94 15.89 -20.29
N PHE A 6 49.67 14.84 -19.51
CA PHE A 6 48.49 14.00 -19.69
C PHE A 6 47.20 14.75 -19.30
N GLN A 7 47.24 15.53 -18.21
CA GLN A 7 46.11 16.36 -17.77
C GLN A 7 45.81 17.50 -18.75
N LYS A 8 46.84 18.11 -19.36
CA LYS A 8 46.68 19.11 -20.43
C LYS A 8 46.03 18.54 -21.70
N MET A 9 46.24 17.25 -21.99
CA MET A 9 45.55 16.57 -23.11
C MET A 9 44.15 16.07 -22.76
N LEU A 10 43.90 15.66 -21.52
CA LEU A 10 42.57 15.20 -21.10
C LEU A 10 41.55 16.34 -20.98
N SER A 11 41.95 17.51 -20.48
CA SER A 11 41.03 18.63 -20.26
C SER A 11 40.26 19.07 -21.51
N PRO A 12 40.87 19.27 -22.70
CA PRO A 12 40.12 19.61 -23.90
C PRO A 12 39.25 18.46 -24.39
N MET A 13 39.70 17.20 -24.23
CA MET A 13 38.94 16.02 -24.65
C MET A 13 37.67 15.82 -23.81
N VAL A 14 37.74 16.05 -22.51
CA VAL A 14 36.58 16.03 -21.61
C VAL A 14 35.63 17.19 -21.92
N ALA A 15 36.15 18.40 -22.16
CA ALA A 15 35.33 19.55 -22.56
C ALA A 15 34.59 19.30 -23.88
N GLN A 16 35.25 18.65 -24.84
CA GLN A 16 34.64 18.30 -26.12
C GLN A 16 33.56 17.21 -25.97
N ALA A 17 33.82 16.19 -25.16
CA ALA A 17 32.81 15.15 -24.85
C ALA A 17 31.56 15.72 -24.16
N ILE A 18 31.74 16.71 -23.27
CA ILE A 18 30.62 17.41 -22.63
C ILE A 18 29.83 18.22 -23.68
N ASN A 19 30.52 18.95 -24.56
CA ASN A 19 29.86 19.75 -25.59
C ASN A 19 29.09 18.88 -26.61
N ASP A 20 29.67 17.74 -27.00
CA ASP A 20 29.04 16.78 -27.91
C ASP A 20 27.82 16.12 -27.23
N SER A 21 27.89 15.82 -25.93
CA SER A 21 26.76 15.30 -25.14
C SER A 21 25.62 16.33 -25.03
N VAL A 22 25.95 17.61 -24.83
CA VAL A 22 24.97 18.71 -24.81
C VAL A 22 24.30 18.88 -26.18
N ALA A 23 25.06 18.81 -27.28
CA ALA A 23 24.52 18.91 -28.62
C ALA A 23 23.63 17.71 -28.99
N THR A 24 24.00 16.49 -28.59
CA THR A 24 23.28 15.26 -28.96
C THR A 24 22.06 14.97 -28.09
N HIS A 25 22.12 15.26 -26.79
CA HIS A 25 21.07 14.87 -25.84
C HIS A 25 20.24 16.06 -25.36
N PHE A 26 20.86 17.22 -25.11
CA PHE A 26 20.16 18.34 -24.47
C PHE A 26 19.53 19.32 -25.46
N ALA A 27 20.10 19.51 -26.65
CA ALA A 27 19.51 20.35 -27.69
C ALA A 27 18.13 19.85 -28.19
N PRO A 28 17.92 18.54 -28.51
CA PRO A 28 16.61 18.06 -28.93
C PRO A 28 15.56 18.16 -27.81
N LEU A 29 15.94 17.88 -26.55
CA LEU A 29 15.03 18.01 -25.40
C LEU A 29 14.59 19.45 -25.15
N ARG A 30 15.45 20.45 -25.40
CA ARG A 30 15.06 21.87 -25.29
C ARG A 30 14.06 22.27 -26.37
N ALA A 31 14.26 21.82 -27.60
CA ALA A 31 13.31 22.06 -28.69
C ALA A 31 11.95 21.40 -28.41
N GLU A 32 11.95 20.22 -27.80
CA GLU A 32 10.72 19.52 -27.40
C GLU A 32 9.98 20.24 -26.26
N ILE A 33 10.70 20.79 -25.28
CA ILE A 33 10.11 21.63 -24.22
C ILE A 33 9.49 22.91 -24.79
N GLU A 34 10.13 23.56 -25.75
CA GLU A 34 9.58 24.75 -26.40
C GLU A 34 8.36 24.42 -27.27
N ALA A 35 8.37 23.30 -27.99
CA ALA A 35 7.23 22.81 -28.75
C ALA A 35 6.04 22.47 -27.84
N LEU A 36 6.27 21.82 -26.70
CA LEU A 36 5.23 21.54 -25.71
C LEU A 36 4.68 22.82 -25.07
N LYS A 37 5.53 23.82 -24.82
CA LYS A 37 5.09 25.11 -24.30
C LYS A 37 4.28 25.91 -25.34
N ALA A 38 4.66 25.86 -26.61
CA ALA A 38 3.90 26.46 -27.71
C ALA A 38 2.56 25.75 -27.94
N ALA A 39 2.53 24.42 -27.90
CA ALA A 39 1.30 23.64 -28.00
C ALA A 39 0.34 23.92 -26.82
N LYS A 40 0.88 24.07 -25.61
CA LYS A 40 0.09 24.44 -24.43
C LYS A 40 -0.47 25.87 -24.53
N ALA A 41 0.29 26.82 -25.09
CA ALA A 41 -0.18 28.19 -25.31
C ALA A 41 -1.30 28.30 -26.36
N LEU A 42 -1.33 27.40 -27.34
CA LEU A 42 -2.44 27.30 -28.30
C LEU A 42 -3.70 26.71 -27.64
N ASN A 43 -3.54 25.70 -26.77
CA ASN A 43 -4.65 25.04 -26.09
C ASN A 43 -5.32 25.91 -25.00
N ASP A 44 -4.58 26.84 -24.38
CA ASP A 44 -5.13 27.82 -23.42
C ASP A 44 -5.89 28.97 -24.10
N SER A 45 -5.79 29.13 -25.43
CA SER A 45 -6.51 30.20 -26.15
C SER A 45 -7.92 29.81 -26.61
N GLU A 46 -8.32 28.55 -26.42
CA GLU A 46 -9.59 27.99 -26.90
C GLU A 46 -10.58 27.64 -25.76
N SER A 47 -10.19 27.82 -24.49
CA SER A 47 -10.99 27.49 -23.30
C SER A 47 -11.60 28.69 -22.57
N ASP A 48 -11.42 29.92 -23.05
CA ASP A 48 -11.80 31.14 -22.30
C ASP A 48 -13.15 31.75 -22.75
N LYS A 49 -14.21 30.92 -22.81
CA LYS A 49 -15.63 31.35 -22.82
C LYS A 49 -16.55 30.25 -22.28
N GLU A 50 -16.78 30.23 -20.96
CA GLU A 50 -18.13 30.18 -20.36
C GLU A 50 -18.09 30.17 -18.82
N THR A 51 -18.65 31.23 -18.22
CA THR A 51 -19.28 31.36 -16.88
C THR A 51 -18.39 31.11 -15.63
N GLY A 52 -18.31 31.99 -14.63
CA GLY A 52 -19.25 33.00 -14.15
C GLY A 52 -19.69 32.68 -12.71
N ASP A 53 -18.92 33.19 -11.74
CA ASP A 53 -19.25 33.69 -10.39
C ASP A 53 -20.37 33.01 -9.54
N GLU A 54 -20.02 32.58 -8.30
CA GLU A 54 -20.70 33.04 -7.07
C GLU A 54 -19.99 32.55 -5.79
N LYS A 55 -20.10 33.36 -4.74
CA LYS A 55 -19.30 33.37 -3.49
C LYS A 55 -20.24 33.38 -2.28
N LYS A 56 -19.73 32.93 -1.11
CA LYS A 56 -20.21 33.10 0.30
C LYS A 56 -21.24 32.08 0.83
N GLU A 57 -21.32 31.69 2.11
CA GLU A 57 -20.57 31.85 3.39
C GLU A 57 -21.27 30.93 4.43
N ASN A 58 -20.51 30.40 5.41
CA ASN A 58 -20.86 29.98 6.79
C ASN A 58 -21.95 28.88 7.00
N ASP A 59 -21.97 28.05 8.05
CA ASP A 59 -21.73 28.30 9.47
C ASP A 59 -21.45 26.99 10.27
N SER A 60 -20.87 27.19 11.45
CA SER A 60 -20.49 26.29 12.54
C SER A 60 -21.55 25.32 13.08
N PHE A 61 -21.14 24.14 13.59
CA PHE A 61 -21.58 23.63 14.91
C PHE A 61 -20.71 22.48 15.46
N GLU A 62 -20.58 22.45 16.78
CA GLU A 62 -19.73 21.62 17.66
C GLU A 62 -20.11 20.13 17.80
N ALA A 63 -19.14 19.38 18.36
CA ALA A 63 -19.17 17.98 18.85
C ALA A 63 -20.13 17.77 20.08
N PRO A 64 -20.18 16.63 20.84
CA PRO A 64 -19.42 15.37 20.79
C PRO A 64 -20.16 14.02 21.15
N VAL A 65 -19.47 12.91 20.83
CA VAL A 65 -19.26 11.61 21.55
C VAL A 65 -20.19 11.12 22.69
N LYS A 66 -20.61 9.82 22.63
CA LYS A 66 -20.53 8.74 23.67
C LYS A 66 -21.40 7.51 23.26
N THR A 67 -20.84 6.36 22.88
CA THR A 67 -20.52 5.15 23.68
C THR A 67 -21.60 4.67 24.67
N ALA A 68 -22.15 3.48 24.43
CA ALA A 68 -22.59 2.56 25.49
C ALA A 68 -22.61 1.11 24.97
N ASP A 69 -21.88 0.26 25.68
CA ASP A 69 -21.78 -1.19 25.58
C ASP A 69 -22.57 -1.81 26.74
N GLU A 70 -23.00 -3.07 26.54
CA GLU A 70 -23.24 -4.12 27.54
C GLU A 70 -24.35 -3.94 28.62
N SER A 71 -25.34 -4.86 28.66
CA SER A 71 -25.36 -5.98 29.64
C SER A 71 -26.74 -6.70 29.74
N ALA A 72 -26.69 -8.01 29.50
CA ALA A 72 -27.30 -9.15 30.21
C ALA A 72 -28.76 -9.13 30.76
N SER A 73 -29.54 -10.11 30.25
CA SER A 73 -30.21 -11.25 30.94
C SER A 73 -30.83 -10.99 32.33
N ALA A 74 -32.06 -11.42 32.68
CA ALA A 74 -32.60 -12.77 32.61
C ALA A 74 -34.06 -12.77 33.21
N PRO A 75 -34.74 -13.92 33.49
CA PRO A 75 -36.07 -14.24 32.94
C PRO A 75 -37.16 -14.45 34.01
N VAL A 76 -38.44 -14.54 33.62
CA VAL A 76 -39.41 -15.36 34.37
C VAL A 76 -40.58 -15.82 33.52
N ASP A 77 -40.86 -17.11 33.70
CA ASP A 77 -41.72 -18.04 33.00
C ASP A 77 -43.16 -18.05 33.62
N PRO A 78 -44.11 -18.93 33.25
CA PRO A 78 -45.45 -18.55 32.80
C PRO A 78 -46.58 -19.05 33.73
N LEU A 79 -47.82 -18.93 33.23
CA LEU A 79 -49.07 -19.62 33.63
C LEU A 79 -50.04 -18.80 34.51
N THR A 80 -51.20 -18.43 33.95
CA THR A 80 -52.54 -18.74 34.51
C THR A 80 -53.68 -18.30 33.57
N ALA A 81 -54.35 -19.31 33.01
CA ALA A 81 -55.79 -19.49 32.82
C ALA A 81 -56.74 -18.32 32.43
N ALA A 82 -57.35 -18.52 31.25
CA ALA A 82 -58.80 -18.46 30.97
C ALA A 82 -59.43 -17.12 30.51
N PRO A 83 -60.49 -17.19 29.68
CA PRO A 83 -60.75 -16.31 28.55
C PRO A 83 -61.57 -15.08 28.94
N VAL A 84 -61.22 -13.93 28.38
CA VAL A 84 -62.07 -12.75 28.44
C VAL A 84 -62.35 -12.32 27.02
N THR A 85 -63.51 -12.74 26.54
CA THR A 85 -64.22 -12.12 25.43
C THR A 85 -64.40 -10.64 25.74
N ASN A 86 -63.78 -9.78 24.96
CA ASN A 86 -64.23 -8.41 24.78
C ASN A 86 -64.30 -8.16 23.27
N ASP A 87 -65.44 -8.51 22.70
CA ASP A 87 -66.00 -7.75 21.60
C ASP A 87 -66.00 -6.28 22.03
N THR A 88 -65.11 -5.50 21.46
CA THR A 88 -65.09 -4.04 21.55
C THR A 88 -64.89 -3.53 20.14
N PRO A 89 -65.69 -2.53 19.72
CA PRO A 89 -66.11 -2.37 18.35
C PRO A 89 -64.91 -2.08 17.47
N THR A 90 -64.85 -2.80 16.35
CA THR A 90 -64.14 -2.38 15.15
C THR A 90 -64.52 -0.93 14.88
N ASN A 91 -63.61 0.00 15.18
CA ASN A 91 -63.70 1.35 14.67
C ASN A 91 -62.94 1.31 13.33
N PRO A 92 -63.64 1.24 12.19
CA PRO A 92 -63.03 0.90 10.89
C PRO A 92 -62.05 1.95 10.36
N GLU A 93 -61.87 3.09 11.04
CA GLU A 93 -61.03 4.19 10.56
C GLU A 93 -59.58 4.14 11.08
N THR A 94 -59.26 3.31 12.08
CA THR A 94 -57.90 3.27 12.68
C THR A 94 -57.02 2.12 12.16
N ASP A 95 -57.64 1.02 11.73
CA ASP A 95 -56.91 -0.13 11.14
C ASP A 95 -56.43 0.18 9.72
N GLU A 96 -57.20 0.90 8.90
CA GLU A 96 -56.74 1.28 7.56
C GLU A 96 -55.57 2.29 7.61
N ALA A 97 -55.52 3.15 8.63
CA ALA A 97 -54.41 4.08 8.82
C ALA A 97 -53.12 3.36 9.28
N GLN A 98 -53.24 2.30 10.10
CA GLN A 98 -52.09 1.49 10.52
C GLN A 98 -51.65 0.50 9.45
N GLU A 99 -52.58 -0.11 8.69
CA GLU A 99 -52.24 -0.95 7.55
C GLU A 99 -51.61 -0.14 6.41
N THR A 100 -52.08 1.07 6.12
CA THR A 100 -51.44 1.93 5.10
C THR A 100 -50.04 2.38 5.52
N ALA A 101 -49.82 2.71 6.80
CA ALA A 101 -48.49 3.01 7.32
C ALA A 101 -47.53 1.81 7.25
N GLN A 102 -47.99 0.63 7.66
CA GLN A 102 -47.20 -0.61 7.56
C GLN A 102 -46.94 -1.01 6.10
N ASN A 103 -47.92 -0.82 5.20
CA ASN A 103 -47.76 -1.09 3.78
C ASN A 103 -46.76 -0.14 3.10
N ASN A 104 -46.71 1.12 3.51
CA ASN A 104 -45.71 2.08 3.05
C ASN A 104 -44.30 1.70 3.55
N GLU A 105 -44.15 1.31 4.82
CA GLU A 105 -42.87 0.82 5.34
C GLU A 105 -42.42 -0.48 4.64
N ILE A 106 -43.35 -1.41 4.38
CA ILE A 106 -43.06 -2.64 3.63
C ILE A 106 -42.65 -2.31 2.19
N ALA A 107 -43.28 -1.31 1.55
CA ALA A 107 -42.90 -0.87 0.20
C ALA A 107 -41.51 -0.23 0.19
N GLU A 108 -41.18 0.60 1.17
CA GLU A 108 -39.83 1.18 1.32
C GLU A 108 -38.76 0.12 1.60
N LEU A 109 -39.06 -0.86 2.47
CA LEU A 109 -38.14 -1.96 2.77
C LEU A 109 -37.94 -2.85 1.55
N LYS A 110 -38.99 -3.16 0.78
CA LYS A 110 -38.88 -3.87 -0.50
C LYS A 110 -38.08 -3.09 -1.53
N ALA A 111 -38.22 -1.76 -1.59
CA ALA A 111 -37.42 -0.92 -2.48
C ALA A 111 -35.93 -0.91 -2.07
N LYS A 112 -35.63 -0.86 -0.77
CA LYS A 112 -34.26 -0.97 -0.24
C LYS A 112 -33.66 -2.35 -0.51
N ILE A 113 -34.44 -3.43 -0.34
CA ILE A 113 -34.02 -4.79 -0.67
C ILE A 113 -33.73 -4.91 -2.17
N ALA A 114 -34.63 -4.44 -3.03
CA ALA A 114 -34.42 -4.45 -4.48
C ALA A 114 -33.19 -3.62 -4.90
N ALA A 115 -32.93 -2.49 -4.25
CA ALA A 115 -31.73 -1.68 -4.49
C ALA A 115 -30.45 -2.41 -4.04
N LEU A 116 -30.48 -3.08 -2.89
CA LEU A 116 -29.35 -3.88 -2.39
C LEU A 116 -29.11 -5.13 -3.25
N GLU A 117 -30.18 -5.80 -3.70
CA GLU A 117 -30.11 -6.95 -4.60
C GLU A 117 -29.57 -6.51 -5.97
N ALA A 118 -29.99 -5.36 -6.50
CA ALA A 118 -29.44 -4.80 -7.73
C ALA A 118 -27.95 -4.45 -7.58
N ALA A 119 -27.54 -3.87 -6.44
CA ALA A 119 -26.15 -3.59 -6.14
C ALA A 119 -25.32 -4.88 -5.98
N GLN A 120 -25.87 -5.91 -5.34
CA GLN A 120 -25.24 -7.23 -5.23
C GLN A 120 -25.15 -7.93 -6.59
N ALA A 121 -26.17 -7.81 -7.45
CA ALA A 121 -26.14 -8.37 -8.79
C ALA A 121 -25.10 -7.67 -9.68
N ALA A 122 -24.97 -6.34 -9.58
CA ALA A 122 -23.91 -5.58 -10.24
C ALA A 122 -22.52 -5.98 -9.72
N GLN A 123 -22.40 -6.25 -8.42
CA GLN A 123 -21.18 -6.81 -7.84
C GLN A 123 -21.01 -8.31 -8.13
N ALA A 124 -22.04 -9.08 -8.47
CA ALA A 124 -21.92 -10.50 -8.82
C ALA A 124 -21.58 -10.71 -10.30
N ALA A 125 -21.72 -9.66 -11.12
CA ALA A 125 -21.33 -9.68 -12.52
C ALA A 125 -19.85 -10.10 -12.66
N PRO A 126 -19.50 -10.95 -13.64
CA PRO A 126 -18.12 -11.41 -13.84
C PRO A 126 -17.19 -10.21 -13.93
N ALA A 127 -16.03 -10.30 -13.27
CA ALA A 127 -15.01 -9.26 -13.32
C ALA A 127 -14.72 -8.92 -14.80
N PRO A 128 -14.58 -7.63 -15.17
CA PRO A 128 -14.12 -7.30 -16.51
C PRO A 128 -12.79 -8.02 -16.74
N ALA A 129 -12.65 -8.69 -17.88
CA ALA A 129 -11.37 -9.29 -18.26
C ALA A 129 -10.31 -8.18 -18.24
N LEU A 130 -9.24 -8.39 -17.46
CA LEU A 130 -8.10 -7.48 -17.45
C LEU A 130 -7.55 -7.41 -18.87
N SER A 131 -7.09 -6.24 -19.30
CA SER A 131 -6.37 -6.16 -20.57
C SER A 131 -5.03 -6.90 -20.43
N ASP A 132 -4.51 -7.45 -21.53
CA ASP A 132 -3.21 -8.14 -21.54
C ASP A 132 -2.09 -7.25 -20.96
N GLU A 133 -2.19 -5.92 -21.15
CA GLU A 133 -1.27 -4.93 -20.59
C GLU A 133 -1.35 -4.84 -19.05
N GLU A 134 -2.55 -4.87 -18.49
CA GLU A 134 -2.76 -4.86 -17.05
C GLU A 134 -2.29 -6.17 -16.41
N GLU A 135 -2.52 -7.31 -17.08
CA GLU A 135 -2.01 -8.61 -16.62
C GLU A 135 -0.47 -8.64 -16.59
N ALA A 136 0.17 -8.13 -17.64
CA ALA A 136 1.62 -7.99 -17.69
C ALA A 136 2.14 -7.10 -16.55
N ALA A 137 1.50 -5.93 -16.32
CA ALA A 137 1.89 -5.03 -15.24
C ALA A 137 1.70 -5.64 -13.84
N ILE A 138 0.65 -6.45 -13.63
CA ILE A 138 0.43 -7.20 -12.38
C ILE A 138 1.52 -8.25 -12.18
N ALA A 139 1.89 -8.97 -13.24
CA ALA A 139 2.96 -9.97 -13.19
C ALA A 139 4.33 -9.32 -12.89
N ASP A 140 4.64 -8.19 -13.52
CA ASP A 140 5.86 -7.42 -13.27
C ASP A 140 5.90 -6.91 -11.82
N ALA A 141 4.79 -6.37 -11.31
CA ALA A 141 4.70 -5.94 -9.92
C ALA A 141 4.89 -7.11 -8.94
N TYR A 142 4.29 -8.28 -9.23
CA TYR A 142 4.46 -9.48 -8.41
C TYR A 142 5.90 -9.97 -8.41
N THR A 143 6.53 -10.11 -9.58
CA THR A 143 7.91 -10.63 -9.69
C THR A 143 8.90 -9.71 -8.98
N HIS A 144 8.75 -8.39 -9.15
CA HIS A 144 9.59 -7.41 -8.47
C HIS A 144 9.44 -7.51 -6.94
N ALA A 145 8.21 -7.51 -6.43
CA ALA A 145 7.97 -7.62 -4.99
C ALA A 145 8.43 -8.98 -4.44
N ASP A 146 8.13 -10.09 -5.12
CA ASP A 146 8.48 -11.44 -4.66
C ASP A 146 9.99 -11.60 -4.49
N SER A 147 10.80 -10.99 -5.37
CA SER A 147 12.25 -10.98 -5.23
C SER A 147 12.72 -10.42 -3.87
N ILE A 148 12.04 -9.38 -3.36
CA ILE A 148 12.37 -8.74 -2.08
C ILE A 148 11.75 -9.52 -0.92
N TYR A 149 10.53 -10.01 -1.07
CA TYR A 149 9.89 -10.87 -0.07
C TYR A 149 10.73 -12.12 0.22
N GLN A 150 11.33 -12.72 -0.82
CA GLN A 150 12.20 -13.88 -0.70
C GLN A 150 13.45 -13.58 0.14
N LEU A 151 14.01 -12.37 0.10
CA LEU A 151 15.12 -11.96 0.96
C LEU A 151 14.76 -12.04 2.46
N HIS A 152 13.48 -11.86 2.78
CA HIS A 152 12.94 -11.99 4.13
C HIS A 152 12.39 -13.39 4.43
N GLY A 153 12.60 -14.37 3.55
CA GLY A 153 12.07 -15.72 3.68
C GLY A 153 10.54 -15.81 3.57
N MET A 154 9.90 -14.77 3.01
CA MET A 154 8.46 -14.68 2.79
C MET A 154 8.15 -14.81 1.30
N ARG A 155 6.88 -15.00 0.96
CA ARG A 155 6.39 -14.99 -0.43
C ARG A 155 5.46 -13.80 -0.64
N ALA A 156 5.54 -13.15 -1.79
CA ALA A 156 4.60 -12.09 -2.13
C ALA A 156 3.15 -12.63 -2.20
N PRO A 157 2.17 -11.89 -1.65
CA PRO A 157 0.75 -12.22 -1.81
C PRO A 157 0.33 -12.24 -3.28
N LYS A 158 -0.47 -13.23 -3.69
CA LYS A 158 -1.05 -13.30 -5.04
C LYS A 158 -2.12 -12.22 -5.24
N HIS A 159 -2.27 -11.74 -6.48
CA HIS A 159 -3.34 -10.85 -6.91
C HIS A 159 -4.73 -11.44 -6.62
N MET A 160 -5.68 -10.60 -6.19
CA MET A 160 -7.06 -11.00 -5.92
C MET A 160 -7.96 -10.66 -7.11
N GLU A 161 -9.00 -11.46 -7.32
CA GLU A 161 -10.01 -11.17 -8.33
C GLU A 161 -10.66 -9.81 -8.04
N ARG A 162 -10.75 -8.95 -9.06
CA ARG A 162 -11.31 -7.58 -9.02
C ARG A 162 -10.50 -6.55 -8.20
N GLU A 163 -9.27 -6.88 -7.82
CA GLU A 163 -8.35 -5.89 -7.30
C GLU A 163 -7.83 -5.03 -8.46
N SER A 164 -7.75 -3.71 -8.30
CA SER A 164 -7.08 -2.87 -9.29
C SER A 164 -5.56 -2.97 -9.14
N LEU A 165 -4.79 -2.70 -10.21
CA LEU A 165 -3.33 -2.72 -10.16
C LEU A 165 -2.77 -1.84 -9.03
N ILE A 166 -3.31 -0.63 -8.84
CA ILE A 166 -2.90 0.30 -7.77
C ILE A 166 -3.21 -0.30 -6.39
N ALA A 167 -4.39 -0.89 -6.19
CA ALA A 167 -4.73 -1.55 -4.93
C ALA A 167 -3.78 -2.73 -4.63
N TYR A 168 -3.47 -3.51 -5.65
CA TYR A 168 -2.55 -4.63 -5.55
C TYR A 168 -1.14 -4.21 -5.13
N ARG A 169 -0.57 -3.21 -5.82
CA ARG A 169 0.77 -2.73 -5.49
C ARG A 169 0.84 -2.12 -4.08
N ARG A 170 -0.21 -1.39 -3.64
CA ARG A 170 -0.33 -0.93 -2.24
C ARG A 170 -0.31 -2.08 -1.24
N ARG A 171 -0.98 -3.19 -1.53
CA ARG A 171 -1.00 -4.36 -0.66
C ARG A 171 0.39 -5.01 -0.55
N LEU A 172 1.13 -5.08 -1.66
CA LEU A 172 2.52 -5.55 -1.67
C LEU A 172 3.43 -4.62 -0.85
N ALA A 173 3.37 -3.31 -1.11
CA ALA A 173 4.16 -2.31 -0.39
C ALA A 173 3.88 -2.33 1.12
N LYS A 174 2.61 -2.47 1.53
CA LYS A 174 2.20 -2.51 2.93
C LYS A 174 2.83 -3.67 3.71
N GLY A 175 3.05 -4.83 3.08
CA GLY A 175 3.69 -5.96 3.77
C GLY A 175 5.19 -5.76 4.01
N LEU A 176 5.87 -4.98 3.16
CA LEU A 176 7.28 -4.62 3.29
C LEU A 176 7.52 -3.32 4.06
N GLN A 177 6.50 -2.48 4.19
CA GLN A 177 6.54 -1.18 4.89
C GLN A 177 7.09 -1.27 6.33
N LYS A 178 6.92 -2.42 7.01
CA LYS A 178 7.46 -2.66 8.35
C LYS A 178 9.00 -2.57 8.44
N PHE A 179 9.70 -2.72 7.32
CA PHE A 179 11.15 -2.66 7.23
C PHE A 179 11.67 -1.26 6.89
N SER A 180 10.82 -0.35 6.40
CA SER A 180 11.19 1.04 6.11
C SER A 180 10.92 1.92 7.32
N PRO A 181 11.94 2.50 7.98
CA PRO A 181 11.73 3.42 9.10
C PRO A 181 11.08 4.73 8.64
N ALA A 182 11.40 5.21 7.43
CA ALA A 182 10.86 6.44 6.88
C ALA A 182 9.37 6.32 6.54
N GLN A 183 8.98 5.18 5.95
CA GLN A 183 7.64 4.99 5.42
C GLN A 183 6.70 4.24 6.37
N LYS A 184 7.17 3.72 7.53
CA LYS A 184 6.32 2.95 8.48
C LYS A 184 5.08 3.69 8.99
N ALA A 185 5.14 5.03 9.10
CA ALA A 185 4.03 5.85 9.58
C ALA A 185 3.07 6.34 8.47
N VAL A 186 3.45 6.15 7.20
CA VAL A 186 2.69 6.69 6.06
C VAL A 186 1.48 5.80 5.75
N LYS A 187 0.32 6.41 5.52
CA LYS A 187 -0.90 5.69 5.14
C LYS A 187 -0.96 5.47 3.63
N LEU A 188 -0.43 4.34 3.17
CA LEU A 188 -0.43 3.98 1.75
C LEU A 188 -1.83 3.88 1.13
N SER A 189 -2.87 3.66 1.95
CA SER A 189 -4.27 3.61 1.49
C SER A 189 -4.80 4.93 0.94
N GLU A 190 -4.23 6.06 1.36
CA GLU A 190 -4.66 7.40 0.94
C GLU A 190 -4.04 7.82 -0.40
N ILE A 191 -3.01 7.11 -0.86
CA ILE A 191 -2.34 7.37 -2.13
C ILE A 191 -3.15 6.71 -3.25
N ASN A 192 -3.78 7.54 -4.08
CA ASN A 192 -4.52 7.11 -5.26
C ASN A 192 -3.79 7.39 -6.58
N ASP A 193 -2.74 8.22 -6.54
CA ASP A 193 -1.89 8.52 -7.70
C ASP A 193 -0.83 7.44 -7.90
N SER A 194 -0.71 6.94 -9.13
CA SER A 194 0.24 5.87 -9.49
C SER A 194 1.69 6.34 -9.44
N ALA A 195 1.96 7.60 -9.78
CA ALA A 195 3.29 8.17 -9.78
C ALA A 195 3.80 8.35 -8.35
N LEU A 196 3.00 8.95 -7.47
CA LEU A 196 3.33 9.09 -6.06
C LEU A 196 3.52 7.73 -5.37
N LEU A 197 2.66 6.76 -5.70
CA LEU A 197 2.78 5.40 -5.17
C LEU A 197 4.10 4.74 -5.61
N SER A 198 4.53 4.93 -6.86
CA SER A 198 5.80 4.36 -7.35
C SER A 198 7.03 4.89 -6.60
N LEU A 199 7.01 6.15 -6.17
CA LEU A 199 8.09 6.74 -5.38
C LEU A 199 8.16 6.11 -3.99
N ALA A 200 7.02 6.00 -3.32
CA ALA A 200 6.92 5.37 -2.00
C ALA A 200 7.29 3.89 -2.06
N GLU A 201 6.84 3.16 -3.08
CA GLU A 201 7.21 1.77 -3.32
C GLU A 201 8.71 1.59 -3.48
N ARG A 202 9.36 2.43 -4.29
CA ARG A 202 10.80 2.37 -4.50
C ARG A 202 11.58 2.54 -3.19
N GLU A 203 11.19 3.49 -2.35
CA GLU A 203 11.83 3.70 -1.04
C GLU A 203 11.59 2.50 -0.11
N ILE A 204 10.35 2.03 -0.01
CA ILE A 204 10.01 0.88 0.85
C ILE A 204 10.78 -0.38 0.42
N TYR A 205 10.87 -0.62 -0.89
CA TYR A 205 11.56 -1.78 -1.46
C TYR A 205 13.07 -1.70 -1.30
N ALA A 206 13.66 -0.52 -1.49
CA ALA A 206 15.08 -0.28 -1.22
C ALA A 206 15.40 -0.49 0.26
N ASP A 207 14.61 0.08 1.16
CA ASP A 207 14.79 -0.09 2.60
C ASP A 207 14.59 -1.54 3.04
N ALA A 208 13.60 -2.24 2.49
CA ALA A 208 13.37 -3.64 2.79
C ALA A 208 14.52 -4.53 2.30
N ALA A 209 15.06 -4.28 1.11
CA ALA A 209 16.23 -4.99 0.60
C ALA A 209 17.47 -4.72 1.47
N ASN A 210 17.69 -3.46 1.86
CA ASN A 210 18.77 -3.08 2.76
C ASN A 210 18.62 -3.73 4.14
N ALA A 211 17.41 -3.77 4.69
CA ALA A 211 17.13 -4.40 5.97
C ALA A 211 17.37 -5.92 5.97
N ALA A 212 17.11 -6.59 4.84
CA ALA A 212 17.41 -8.02 4.70
C ALA A 212 18.93 -8.29 4.67
N ASN A 213 19.68 -7.40 4.00
CA ASN A 213 21.13 -7.50 3.90
C ASN A 213 21.84 -7.04 5.19
N SER A 214 21.25 -6.11 5.95
CA SER A 214 21.82 -5.64 7.21
C SER A 214 21.56 -6.66 8.33
N ARG A 215 22.50 -7.59 8.53
CA ARG A 215 22.57 -8.38 9.77
C ARG A 215 23.14 -7.53 10.90
N GLU A 216 22.35 -6.59 11.40
CA GLU A 216 22.69 -5.90 12.66
C GLU A 216 22.66 -6.93 13.80
N ILE A 217 23.85 -7.31 14.27
CA ILE A 217 24.00 -8.14 15.48
C ILE A 217 23.64 -7.26 16.69
N ARG A 218 22.35 -7.15 17.00
CA ARG A 218 21.84 -6.42 18.17
C ARG A 218 22.01 -7.24 19.45
N ARG A 219 23.23 -7.34 19.94
CA ARG A 219 23.53 -7.85 21.29
C ARG A 219 24.74 -7.13 21.87
N PRO A 220 24.79 -6.97 23.21
CA PRO A 220 25.93 -6.34 23.85
C PRO A 220 27.17 -7.21 23.67
N VAL A 221 28.12 -6.72 22.87
CA VAL A 221 29.44 -7.36 22.69
C VAL A 221 30.37 -6.83 23.75
N ARG A 222 31.00 -7.72 24.53
CA ARG A 222 32.10 -7.33 25.44
C ARG A 222 33.42 -7.56 24.73
N VAL A 223 34.27 -6.53 24.70
CA VAL A 223 35.66 -6.65 24.25
C VAL A 223 36.51 -7.00 25.46
N VAL A 224 37.16 -8.15 25.43
CA VAL A 224 38.10 -8.59 26.46
C VAL A 224 39.51 -8.58 25.86
N GLU A 225 40.43 -7.84 26.47
CA GLU A 225 41.84 -7.89 26.09
C GLU A 225 42.50 -9.13 26.71
N LYS A 226 43.12 -9.96 25.88
CA LYS A 226 43.85 -11.14 26.30
C LYS A 226 45.26 -11.11 25.74
N ASN A 227 46.24 -11.33 26.62
CA ASN A 227 47.63 -11.47 26.23
C ASN A 227 47.94 -12.95 26.06
N VAL A 228 48.23 -13.37 24.83
CA VAL A 228 48.70 -14.72 24.52
C VAL A 228 50.05 -14.61 23.86
N ASN A 229 51.08 -15.20 24.47
CA ASN A 229 52.46 -15.22 23.95
C ASN A 229 53.04 -13.82 23.65
N GLY A 230 52.74 -12.83 24.50
CA GLY A 230 53.22 -11.45 24.34
C GLY A 230 52.48 -10.62 23.27
N VAL A 231 51.51 -11.21 22.56
CA VAL A 231 50.64 -10.51 21.62
C VAL A 231 49.35 -10.12 22.32
N ARG A 232 49.02 -8.83 22.27
CA ARG A 232 47.73 -8.30 22.76
C ARG A 232 46.66 -8.62 21.73
N MET A 233 45.72 -9.48 22.08
CA MET A 233 44.57 -9.82 21.23
C MET A 233 43.29 -9.31 21.88
N GLN A 234 42.43 -8.69 21.08
CA GLN A 234 41.08 -8.32 21.51
C GLN A 234 40.13 -9.46 21.14
N GLN A 235 39.53 -10.09 22.15
CA GLN A 235 38.54 -11.14 21.98
C GLN A 235 37.14 -10.55 22.18
N LEU A 236 36.24 -10.78 21.23
CA LEU A 236 34.83 -10.40 21.31
C LEU A 236 34.06 -11.55 21.98
N GLU A 237 33.57 -11.34 23.20
CA GLU A 237 32.69 -12.31 23.87
C GLU A 237 31.23 -12.06 23.49
N GLY A 238 30.49 -13.15 23.24
CA GLY A 238 29.08 -13.12 22.86
C GLY A 238 28.81 -13.09 21.35
N VAL A 239 29.85 -13.03 20.51
CA VAL A 239 29.75 -13.18 19.04
C VAL A 239 30.55 -14.40 18.63
N THR A 240 29.88 -15.41 18.07
CA THR A 240 30.59 -16.57 17.52
C THR A 240 31.23 -16.23 16.18
N ALA A 241 32.34 -16.90 15.85
CA ALA A 241 33.01 -16.79 14.56
C ALA A 241 32.04 -16.88 13.37
N LYS A 242 31.07 -17.79 13.48
CA LYS A 242 30.06 -18.06 12.44
C LYS A 242 29.13 -16.88 12.17
N GLU A 243 28.88 -16.03 13.16
CA GLU A 243 27.92 -14.93 13.03
C GLU A 243 28.53 -13.68 12.41
N TRP A 244 29.81 -13.41 12.63
CA TRP A 244 30.49 -12.28 11.97
C TRP A 244 31.22 -12.68 10.68
N MET A 245 31.63 -13.95 10.54
CA MET A 245 32.18 -14.47 9.29
C MET A 245 31.11 -15.05 8.36
N SER A 246 29.80 -15.00 8.71
CA SER A 246 28.76 -15.66 7.90
C SER A 246 28.77 -15.22 6.44
N ASP A 247 29.13 -13.97 6.19
CA ASP A 247 29.08 -13.37 4.85
C ASP A 247 30.28 -13.83 3.99
N PHE A 248 31.35 -14.28 4.65
CA PHE A 248 32.54 -14.86 4.02
C PHE A 248 32.48 -16.39 3.97
N MET A 249 31.53 -17.00 4.68
CA MET A 249 31.36 -18.44 4.74
C MET A 249 30.31 -18.89 3.73
N ALA A 250 30.59 -20.01 3.04
CA ALA A 250 29.59 -20.64 2.19
C ALA A 250 28.33 -21.01 3.01
N PRO A 251 27.12 -20.93 2.42
CA PRO A 251 25.89 -21.32 3.09
C PRO A 251 26.02 -22.73 3.68
N GLY A 252 25.81 -22.86 5.00
CA GLY A 252 25.95 -24.14 5.67
C GLY A 252 24.91 -25.14 5.16
N PHE A 253 25.35 -26.22 4.52
CA PHE A 253 24.46 -27.30 4.08
C PHE A 253 24.16 -28.23 5.26
N SER A 254 22.89 -28.35 5.66
CA SER A 254 22.44 -29.36 6.59
C SER A 254 21.71 -30.47 5.84
N ALA A 255 22.31 -31.65 5.73
CA ALA A 255 21.61 -32.85 5.25
C ALA A 255 21.05 -33.65 6.43
N ARG A 256 19.78 -34.04 6.34
CA ARG A 256 19.22 -35.11 7.17
C ARG A 256 19.53 -36.44 6.49
N LEU A 257 20.53 -37.15 7.02
CA LEU A 257 20.81 -38.53 6.61
C LEU A 257 19.73 -39.44 7.20
N ALA A 258 18.96 -40.10 6.33
CA ALA A 258 18.06 -41.15 6.76
C ALA A 258 18.88 -42.31 7.35
N ARG A 259 18.58 -42.69 8.59
CA ARG A 259 19.24 -43.83 9.24
C ARG A 259 18.69 -45.11 8.55
N PRO A 260 19.56 -46.03 8.09
CA PRO A 260 19.08 -47.30 7.51
C PRO A 260 18.31 -48.09 8.57
N GLN A 261 17.19 -48.68 8.15
CA GLN A 261 16.32 -49.57 8.94
C GLN A 261 17.00 -50.93 9.12
#